data_AF-A0A1F7F6I3-F1
#
_entry.id   AF-A0A1F7F6I3-F1
#
_cell.length_a   1.000
_cell.length_b   1.000
_cell.length_c   1.000
_cell.angle_alpha   90.00
_cell.angle_beta   90.00
_cell.angle_gamma   90.00
#
_symmetry.space_group_name_H-M   'P 1'
#
loop_
_entity.id
_entity.type
_entity.pdbx_description
1 polymer ?
#
loop_
_entity_poly.entity_id
_entity_poly.type
_entity_poly.pdbx_seq_one_letter_code
_entity_poly.pdbx_strand_id
1 'polypeptide(L)'
;MKIMIRLCIFVLTATVFVFSETHIFWYKALNNHYALTDSPGPALAANSIIHEGKIATCNNSVGLGYTGSGFSCGSNVNDDQGWCSLFYSEDINDSLMTGIVDSAFIRGEYYNPSHEGPPICNGGIINIKCGVVDVAPGLEMWEDFPGGFPDDAVCTDLLLLKPLDYSLDLIEGTVDTIVYMTLSGNPTQPNQLDSNFIRIDITKQIDWIVQHHDGRYAIVFLSPIGQGSTGKFTVFAEEICSLNTRGYYPPRCPWTKDGNTTHLLVYGDLNDSISTEKALQIKTGLKVTIAPNPFNPSTRIAIGQEADIDIYDVNGKLVDRLAAQGSQPLEWNASKLPGGVYFCRVKAGGRTVMGKIVYLR
;
A
#
# COMPACT_ATOMS: atom_id res chain seq x y z
N MET A 1 52.03 -20.67 -48.87
CA MET A 1 51.91 -19.78 -47.69
C MET A 1 50.42 -19.52 -47.47
N LYS A 2 49.77 -20.23 -46.53
CA LYS A 2 48.33 -20.09 -46.22
C LYS A 2 48.18 -19.06 -45.10
N ILE A 3 47.49 -17.95 -45.39
CA ILE A 3 47.14 -16.93 -44.40
C ILE A 3 45.87 -17.40 -43.69
N MET A 4 45.96 -17.63 -42.38
CA MET A 4 44.84 -18.03 -41.54
C MET A 4 44.29 -16.79 -40.84
N ILE A 5 43.12 -16.32 -41.27
CA ILE A 5 42.39 -15.21 -40.64
C ILE A 5 41.66 -15.78 -39.42
N ARG A 6 42.05 -15.38 -38.21
CA ARG A 6 41.31 -15.67 -36.99
C ARG A 6 40.19 -14.64 -36.84
N LEU A 7 38.95 -15.10 -36.94
CA LEU A 7 37.75 -14.33 -36.61
C LEU A 7 37.57 -14.35 -35.09
N CYS A 8 37.81 -13.22 -34.41
CA CYS A 8 37.49 -13.05 -33.00
C CYS A 8 36.00 -12.65 -32.87
N ILE A 9 35.18 -13.56 -32.39
CA ILE A 9 33.78 -13.29 -32.03
C ILE A 9 33.80 -12.64 -30.64
N PHE A 10 33.46 -11.36 -30.56
CA PHE A 10 33.16 -10.68 -29.30
C PHE A 10 31.73 -11.07 -28.89
N VAL A 11 31.60 -11.88 -27.83
CA VAL A 11 30.32 -12.12 -27.17
C VAL A 11 30.05 -10.93 -26.26
N LEU A 12 29.15 -10.05 -26.68
CA LEU A 12 28.64 -8.97 -25.86
C LEU A 12 27.64 -9.56 -24.85
N THR A 13 28.06 -9.84 -23.62
CA THR A 13 27.14 -10.21 -22.54
C THR A 13 26.37 -8.95 -22.13
N ALA A 14 25.14 -8.81 -22.61
CA ALA A 14 24.22 -7.82 -22.07
C ALA A 14 23.80 -8.27 -20.67
N THR A 15 24.29 -7.60 -19.64
CA THR A 15 23.70 -7.67 -18.29
C THR A 15 22.31 -7.04 -18.37
N VAL A 16 21.28 -7.87 -18.45
CA VAL A 16 19.91 -7.45 -18.20
C VAL A 16 19.80 -7.21 -16.70
N PHE A 17 19.67 -5.94 -16.30
CA PHE A 17 19.19 -5.65 -14.95
C PHE A 17 17.73 -6.05 -14.92
N VAL A 18 17.43 -7.19 -14.28
CA VAL A 18 16.06 -7.52 -13.90
C VAL A 18 15.72 -6.55 -12.77
N PHE A 19 14.80 -5.61 -13.03
CA PHE A 19 14.25 -4.79 -11.97
C PHE A 19 13.29 -5.68 -11.18
N SER A 20 13.60 -5.89 -9.89
CA SER A 20 12.69 -6.52 -8.95
C SER A 20 11.39 -5.70 -8.90
N GLU A 21 10.25 -6.35 -9.14
CA GLU A 21 8.95 -5.69 -9.05
C GLU A 21 8.66 -5.34 -7.59
N THR A 22 7.84 -4.31 -7.36
CA THR A 22 7.45 -3.91 -6.01
C THR A 22 5.97 -4.20 -5.83
N HIS A 23 5.67 -5.14 -4.94
CA HIS A 23 4.30 -5.51 -4.56
C HIS A 23 3.99 -4.89 -3.19
N ILE A 24 2.84 -4.24 -3.07
CA ILE A 24 2.33 -3.64 -1.84
C ILE A 24 1.01 -4.31 -1.51
N PHE A 25 0.95 -5.03 -0.40
CA PHE A 25 -0.26 -5.61 0.13
C PHE A 25 -0.81 -4.65 1.18
N TRP A 26 -1.80 -3.84 0.78
CA TRP A 26 -2.35 -2.77 1.61
C TRP A 26 -3.84 -2.61 1.34
N TYR A 27 -4.64 -3.18 2.24
CA TYR A 27 -6.09 -3.16 2.20
C TYR A 27 -6.62 -1.73 2.04
N LYS A 28 -7.47 -1.51 1.03
CA LYS A 28 -8.13 -0.22 0.71
C LYS A 28 -7.19 0.94 0.30
N ALA A 29 -5.92 0.71 0.00
CA ALA A 29 -4.98 1.78 -0.37
C ALA A 29 -5.32 2.52 -1.68
N LEU A 30 -5.74 1.82 -2.74
CA LEU A 30 -6.22 2.43 -3.98
C LEU A 30 -7.61 3.02 -3.79
N ASN A 31 -8.50 2.31 -3.09
CA ASN A 31 -9.88 2.74 -2.82
C ASN A 31 -9.91 4.08 -2.06
N ASN A 32 -9.00 4.26 -1.10
CA ASN A 32 -8.87 5.50 -0.32
C ASN A 32 -7.84 6.49 -0.88
N HIS A 33 -7.25 6.19 -2.05
CA HIS A 33 -6.34 7.07 -2.79
C HIS A 33 -5.10 7.50 -2.00
N TYR A 34 -4.43 6.55 -1.37
CA TYR A 34 -3.21 6.81 -0.59
C TYR A 34 -2.06 7.34 -1.45
N ALA A 35 -1.35 8.35 -0.92
CA ALA A 35 -0.23 8.99 -1.58
C ALA A 35 1.08 8.23 -1.32
N LEU A 36 1.26 7.11 -2.03
CA LEU A 36 2.35 6.14 -1.78
C LEU A 36 3.77 6.73 -1.81
N THR A 37 4.00 7.77 -2.59
CA THR A 37 5.33 8.39 -2.77
C THR A 37 5.65 9.49 -1.76
N ASP A 38 4.73 9.83 -0.85
CA ASP A 38 4.93 10.91 0.11
C ASP A 38 6.14 10.64 1.02
N SER A 39 6.87 11.72 1.32
CA SER A 39 8.03 11.72 2.21
C SER A 39 8.09 13.07 2.96
N PRO A 40 7.96 13.08 4.31
CA PRO A 40 7.76 11.93 5.19
C PRO A 40 6.40 11.26 4.91
N GLY A 41 6.34 9.95 5.13
CA GLY A 41 5.24 9.11 4.67
C GLY A 41 5.73 7.70 4.30
N PRO A 42 4.94 6.95 3.52
CA PRO A 42 5.30 5.60 3.12
C PRO A 42 6.55 5.56 2.22
N ALA A 43 6.85 6.59 1.43
CA ALA A 43 8.04 6.67 0.56
C ALA A 43 8.23 5.41 -0.32
N LEU A 44 7.14 4.92 -0.91
CA LEU A 44 7.09 3.74 -1.78
C LEU A 44 7.21 4.12 -3.27
N ALA A 45 7.57 3.15 -4.11
CA ALA A 45 7.73 3.37 -5.55
C ALA A 45 6.37 3.64 -6.21
N ALA A 46 6.31 4.66 -7.09
CA ALA A 46 5.08 5.06 -7.76
C ALA A 46 4.48 3.97 -8.67
N ASN A 47 5.31 3.09 -9.20
CA ASN A 47 4.94 2.02 -10.12
C ASN A 47 4.71 0.66 -9.42
N SER A 48 4.56 0.66 -8.10
CA SER A 48 4.29 -0.57 -7.35
C SER A 48 2.95 -1.17 -7.72
N ILE A 49 2.88 -2.50 -7.77
CA ILE A 49 1.66 -3.30 -7.90
C ILE A 49 0.99 -3.34 -6.53
N ILE A 50 -0.31 -3.07 -6.44
CA ILE A 50 -1.00 -2.92 -5.16
C ILE A 50 -2.10 -3.97 -5.05
N HIS A 51 -2.03 -4.75 -3.99
CA HIS A 51 -2.93 -5.83 -3.64
C HIS A 51 -3.83 -5.35 -2.50
N GLU A 52 -5.13 -5.20 -2.78
CA GLU A 52 -6.13 -4.69 -1.82
C GLU A 52 -7.00 -5.79 -1.20
N GLY A 53 -6.62 -7.07 -1.33
CA GLY A 53 -7.24 -8.17 -0.63
C GLY A 53 -7.19 -7.98 0.88
N LYS A 54 -8.04 -8.72 1.59
CA LYS A 54 -8.28 -8.47 3.00
C LYS A 54 -7.00 -8.56 3.82
N ILE A 55 -6.77 -7.56 4.66
CA ILE A 55 -5.75 -7.59 5.72
C ILE A 55 -6.46 -7.61 7.05
N ALA A 56 -5.89 -8.35 7.99
CA ALA A 56 -6.27 -8.27 9.39
C ALA A 56 -5.03 -8.31 10.28
N THR A 57 -5.06 -7.48 11.31
CA THR A 57 -4.03 -7.45 12.34
C THR A 57 -4.65 -7.54 13.72
N CYS A 58 -3.99 -8.27 14.60
CA CYS A 58 -4.37 -8.33 16.00
C CYS A 58 -3.13 -8.36 16.89
N ASN A 59 -3.32 -7.95 18.14
CA ASN A 59 -2.26 -7.90 19.12
C ASN A 59 -2.71 -8.40 20.49
N ASN A 60 -1.73 -8.76 21.30
CA ASN A 60 -1.90 -9.16 22.67
C ASN A 60 -0.70 -8.70 23.50
N SER A 61 -0.96 -8.19 24.71
CA SER A 61 0.04 -7.87 25.72
C SER A 61 -0.21 -8.74 26.94
N VAL A 62 0.70 -9.68 27.17
CA VAL A 62 0.63 -10.60 28.32
C VAL A 62 0.71 -9.81 29.63
N GLY A 63 1.60 -8.82 29.70
CA GLY A 63 1.87 -8.08 30.93
C GLY A 63 0.77 -7.10 31.30
N LEU A 64 0.05 -6.57 30.30
CA LEU A 64 -1.09 -5.68 30.52
C LEU A 64 -2.43 -6.43 30.57
N GLY A 65 -2.47 -7.72 30.22
CA GLY A 65 -3.72 -8.48 30.11
C GLY A 65 -4.65 -7.93 29.03
N TYR A 66 -4.08 -7.45 27.92
CA TYR A 66 -4.81 -6.79 26.83
C TYR A 66 -4.78 -7.64 25.56
N THR A 67 -5.91 -7.76 24.88
CA THR A 67 -6.03 -8.33 23.53
C THR A 67 -6.96 -7.45 22.69
N GLY A 68 -6.64 -7.27 21.42
CA GLY A 68 -7.42 -6.44 20.52
C GLY A 68 -6.97 -6.53 19.06
N SER A 69 -7.60 -5.72 18.21
CA SER A 69 -7.13 -5.47 16.86
C SER A 69 -5.89 -4.56 16.87
N GLY A 70 -5.19 -4.53 15.74
CA GLY A 70 -4.06 -3.64 15.49
C GLY A 70 -2.70 -4.30 15.69
N PHE A 71 -1.62 -3.53 15.59
CA PHE A 71 -0.27 -4.09 15.46
C PHE A 71 0.77 -3.37 16.36
N SER A 72 1.30 -4.11 17.33
CA SER A 72 2.30 -3.66 18.32
C SER A 72 3.32 -4.75 18.66
N CYS A 73 4.56 -4.38 18.92
CA CYS A 73 5.56 -5.33 19.40
C CYS A 73 6.56 -4.69 20.36
N GLY A 74 7.12 -5.49 21.27
CA GLY A 74 8.07 -5.07 22.29
C GLY A 74 7.45 -5.03 23.67
N SER A 75 8.11 -4.41 24.63
CA SER A 75 7.68 -4.50 26.04
C SER A 75 7.62 -3.12 26.67
N ASN A 76 8.65 -2.30 26.49
CA ASN A 76 8.90 -0.96 27.08
C ASN A 76 10.19 -0.99 27.92
N VAL A 77 10.55 0.14 28.53
CA VAL A 77 11.76 0.28 29.35
C VAL A 77 11.79 -0.61 30.60
N ASN A 78 10.64 -1.02 31.12
CA ASN A 78 10.53 -1.92 32.28
C ASN A 78 10.57 -3.40 31.87
N ASP A 79 10.44 -3.67 30.57
CA ASP A 79 10.30 -5.00 30.01
C ASP A 79 9.18 -5.82 30.66
N ASP A 80 8.03 -5.17 30.88
CA ASP A 80 6.90 -5.72 31.65
C ASP A 80 5.59 -5.92 30.85
N GLN A 81 5.55 -5.63 29.53
CA GLN A 81 4.30 -5.67 28.75
C GLN A 81 4.22 -6.84 27.76
N GLY A 82 5.32 -7.20 27.09
CA GLY A 82 5.38 -8.33 26.16
C GLY A 82 4.29 -8.31 25.07
N TRP A 83 4.30 -7.29 24.21
CA TRP A 83 3.42 -7.15 23.06
C TRP A 83 3.79 -8.13 21.94
N CYS A 84 2.80 -8.90 21.53
CA CYS A 84 2.82 -9.81 20.41
C CYS A 84 1.77 -9.37 19.39
N SER A 85 2.03 -9.59 18.10
CA SER A 85 1.10 -9.27 17.02
C SER A 85 1.11 -10.31 15.93
N LEU A 86 0.03 -10.33 15.16
CA LEU A 86 -0.17 -11.17 13.99
C LEU A 86 -0.63 -10.29 12.83
N PHE A 87 -0.09 -10.54 11.64
CA PHE A 87 -0.46 -9.90 10.38
C PHE A 87 -0.89 -10.99 9.38
N TYR A 88 -2.12 -10.89 8.88
CA TYR A 88 -2.65 -11.73 7.81
C TYR A 88 -2.96 -10.88 6.58
N SER A 89 -2.67 -11.42 5.40
CA SER A 89 -3.07 -10.86 4.12
C SER A 89 -3.65 -11.98 3.25
N GLU A 90 -4.80 -11.73 2.65
CA GLU A 90 -5.49 -12.69 1.79
C GLU A 90 -4.72 -12.94 0.49
N ASP A 91 -4.30 -11.88 -0.21
CA ASP A 91 -3.67 -12.00 -1.53
C ASP A 91 -2.30 -12.68 -1.50
N ILE A 92 -1.50 -12.49 -0.44
CA ILE A 92 -0.22 -13.22 -0.31
C ILE A 92 -0.44 -14.73 -0.13
N ASN A 93 -1.62 -15.12 0.34
CA ASN A 93 -2.04 -16.51 0.53
C ASN A 93 -2.80 -17.08 -0.69
N ASP A 94 -3.02 -16.29 -1.75
CA ASP A 94 -3.62 -16.80 -2.98
C ASP A 94 -2.72 -17.88 -3.58
N SER A 95 -3.31 -19.02 -3.97
CA SER A 95 -2.62 -20.13 -4.63
C SER A 95 -1.89 -19.77 -5.93
N LEU A 96 -2.22 -18.63 -6.54
CA LEU A 96 -1.58 -18.10 -7.74
C LEU A 96 -0.45 -17.13 -7.42
N MET A 97 -0.31 -16.69 -6.16
CA MET A 97 0.78 -15.83 -5.67
C MET A 97 2.07 -16.65 -5.50
N THR A 98 2.80 -16.83 -6.60
CA THR A 98 3.97 -17.71 -6.67
C THR A 98 5.15 -16.96 -7.28
N GLY A 99 6.38 -17.31 -6.93
CA GLY A 99 7.54 -16.70 -7.60
C GLY A 99 8.75 -16.58 -6.69
N ILE A 100 9.57 -15.56 -6.97
CA ILE A 100 10.81 -15.29 -6.25
C ILE A 100 10.62 -14.05 -5.38
N VAL A 101 10.93 -14.17 -4.08
CA VAL A 101 10.95 -13.07 -3.13
C VAL A 101 12.39 -12.64 -2.89
N ASP A 102 12.77 -11.43 -3.32
CA ASP A 102 14.10 -10.87 -3.07
C ASP A 102 14.20 -10.29 -1.66
N SER A 103 13.16 -9.57 -1.24
CA SER A 103 13.06 -9.05 0.13
C SER A 103 11.61 -8.70 0.49
N ALA A 104 11.24 -8.81 1.77
CA ALA A 104 9.93 -8.44 2.24
C ALA A 104 9.96 -7.73 3.61
N PHE A 105 9.02 -6.82 3.83
CA PHE A 105 8.98 -5.98 5.02
C PHE A 105 7.56 -5.74 5.52
N ILE A 106 7.33 -5.86 6.83
CA ILE A 106 6.17 -5.23 7.46
C ILE A 106 6.48 -3.75 7.67
N ARG A 107 5.52 -2.90 7.29
CA ARG A 107 5.56 -1.46 7.44
C ARG A 107 4.28 -0.95 8.07
N GLY A 108 4.37 0.20 8.73
CA GLY A 108 3.23 0.86 9.35
C GLY A 108 3.68 2.18 9.97
N GLU A 109 2.86 3.21 9.87
CA GLU A 109 3.13 4.50 10.48
C GLU A 109 3.07 4.35 12.01
N TYR A 110 4.07 4.87 12.71
CA TYR A 110 4.06 4.91 14.17
C TYR A 110 2.82 5.63 14.70
N TYR A 111 2.09 4.99 15.61
CA TYR A 111 1.03 5.63 16.36
C TYR A 111 1.60 6.17 17.68
N ASN A 112 1.55 7.48 17.88
CA ASN A 112 1.95 8.12 19.14
C ASN A 112 0.93 9.21 19.55
N PRO A 113 0.27 9.11 20.71
CA PRO A 113 -0.75 10.05 21.17
C PRO A 113 -0.14 11.40 21.59
N SER A 114 -0.96 12.46 21.54
CA SER A 114 -0.48 13.85 21.71
C SER A 114 -0.20 14.33 23.15
N HIS A 115 -0.55 13.62 24.24
CA HIS A 115 -0.31 14.06 25.64
C HIS A 115 -0.32 12.95 26.72
N GLU A 116 0.30 13.27 27.88
CA GLU A 116 0.32 12.70 29.27
C GLU A 116 -0.02 11.22 29.57
N GLY A 117 -0.04 10.33 28.59
CA GLY A 117 -0.07 8.87 28.81
C GLY A 117 1.33 8.25 28.80
N PRO A 118 1.50 7.01 29.30
CA PRO A 118 2.73 6.26 29.08
C PRO A 118 2.97 6.11 27.57
N PRO A 119 4.22 6.25 27.10
CA PRO A 119 4.51 6.15 25.68
C PRO A 119 4.09 4.77 25.14
N ILE A 120 3.29 4.78 24.07
CA ILE A 120 2.97 3.55 23.33
C ILE A 120 4.04 3.21 22.29
N CYS A 121 4.89 4.20 21.97
CA CYS A 121 6.13 4.01 21.23
C CYS A 121 7.28 4.60 22.04
N ASN A 122 8.23 3.76 22.44
CA ASN A 122 9.42 4.20 23.17
C ASN A 122 10.68 3.62 22.53
N GLY A 123 11.75 4.41 22.52
CA GLY A 123 13.02 3.97 21.96
C GLY A 123 13.60 2.78 22.72
N GLY A 124 14.40 1.97 22.04
CA GLY A 124 15.04 0.80 22.62
C GLY A 124 15.09 -0.37 21.63
N ILE A 125 15.74 -1.45 22.07
CA ILE A 125 15.84 -2.69 21.30
C ILE A 125 14.60 -3.54 21.55
N ILE A 126 14.11 -4.20 20.51
CA ILE A 126 13.11 -5.26 20.59
C ILE A 126 13.75 -6.54 20.04
N ASN A 127 13.66 -7.61 20.83
CA ASN A 127 14.02 -8.96 20.38
C ASN A 127 12.74 -9.68 19.93
N ILE A 128 12.51 -9.70 18.62
CA ILE A 128 11.29 -10.23 18.03
C ILE A 128 11.55 -11.69 17.63
N LYS A 129 10.81 -12.64 18.19
CA LYS A 129 10.67 -13.98 17.60
C LYS A 129 9.62 -13.87 16.50
N CYS A 130 10.07 -13.91 15.26
CA CYS A 130 9.23 -13.86 14.07
C CYS A 130 9.01 -15.27 13.51
N GLY A 131 7.86 -15.53 12.93
CA GLY A 131 7.60 -16.77 12.20
C GLY A 131 6.22 -16.79 11.56
N VAL A 132 5.84 -17.95 11.04
CA VAL A 132 4.55 -18.17 10.38
C VAL A 132 3.67 -19.08 11.24
N VAL A 133 2.36 -18.83 11.23
CA VAL A 133 1.34 -19.68 11.83
C VAL A 133 0.19 -19.89 10.85
N ASP A 134 -0.42 -21.08 10.88
CA ASP A 134 -1.63 -21.37 10.11
C ASP A 134 -2.87 -20.86 10.85
N VAL A 135 -3.60 -19.96 10.20
CA VAL A 135 -4.84 -19.32 10.65
C VAL A 135 -6.07 -19.82 9.90
N ALA A 136 -5.93 -20.82 9.01
CA ALA A 136 -7.06 -21.38 8.26
C ALA A 136 -8.25 -21.74 9.16
N PRO A 137 -8.07 -22.43 10.32
CA PRO A 137 -9.20 -22.75 11.18
C PRO A 137 -9.97 -21.51 11.69
N GLY A 138 -9.26 -20.41 11.97
CA GLY A 138 -9.88 -19.15 12.39
C GLY A 138 -10.70 -18.52 11.27
N LEU A 139 -10.14 -18.48 10.07
CA LEU A 139 -10.82 -17.94 8.89
C LEU A 139 -12.04 -18.77 8.47
N GLU A 140 -11.92 -20.10 8.48
CA GLU A 140 -12.99 -21.06 8.16
C GLU A 140 -14.22 -20.87 9.06
N MET A 141 -14.01 -20.48 10.34
CA MET A 141 -15.11 -20.16 11.25
C MET A 141 -16.01 -19.04 10.71
N TRP A 142 -15.50 -18.14 9.86
CA TRP A 142 -16.23 -16.99 9.34
C TRP A 142 -16.78 -17.17 7.92
N GLU A 143 -16.39 -18.22 7.19
CA GLU A 143 -16.77 -18.40 5.78
C GLU A 143 -18.29 -18.47 5.57
N ASP A 144 -19.01 -19.10 6.51
CA ASP A 144 -20.47 -19.27 6.46
C ASP A 144 -21.23 -18.12 7.16
N PHE A 145 -20.54 -17.16 7.79
CA PHE A 145 -21.19 -16.07 8.51
C PHE A 145 -21.57 -14.91 7.58
N PRO A 146 -22.81 -14.39 7.65
CA PRO A 146 -23.19 -13.17 6.95
C PRO A 146 -22.29 -11.99 7.38
N GLY A 147 -21.53 -11.44 6.43
CA GLY A 147 -20.54 -10.40 6.68
C GLY A 147 -19.09 -10.90 6.65
N GLY A 148 -18.87 -12.22 6.67
CA GLY A 148 -17.56 -12.85 6.57
C GLY A 148 -16.64 -12.53 7.74
N PHE A 149 -15.35 -12.74 7.52
CA PHE A 149 -14.29 -12.41 8.48
C PHE A 149 -14.31 -10.88 8.77
N PRO A 150 -14.24 -10.40 10.03
CA PRO A 150 -14.28 -8.97 10.36
C PRO A 150 -13.03 -8.20 9.91
N ASP A 151 -13.16 -6.90 9.64
CA ASP A 151 -12.02 -6.02 9.30
C ASP A 151 -11.16 -5.75 10.56
N ASP A 152 -11.77 -5.62 11.73
CA ASP A 152 -11.17 -5.35 13.04
C ASP A 152 -10.96 -6.62 13.88
N ALA A 153 -10.37 -7.65 13.27
CA ALA A 153 -10.21 -8.96 13.89
C ALA A 153 -9.39 -8.90 15.20
N VAL A 154 -9.81 -9.68 16.19
CA VAL A 154 -9.04 -9.96 17.41
C VAL A 154 -8.33 -11.31 17.31
N CYS A 155 -7.40 -11.58 18.23
CA CYS A 155 -6.64 -12.84 18.27
C CYS A 155 -7.53 -14.09 18.16
N THR A 156 -8.68 -14.11 18.84
CA THR A 156 -9.59 -15.26 18.84
C THR A 156 -10.23 -15.53 17.47
N ASP A 157 -10.33 -14.52 16.61
CA ASP A 157 -10.92 -14.65 15.29
C ASP A 157 -9.97 -15.35 14.31
N LEU A 158 -8.66 -15.20 14.49
CA LEU A 158 -7.63 -15.78 13.61
C LEU A 158 -7.02 -17.08 14.17
N LEU A 159 -6.86 -17.18 15.49
CA LEU A 159 -6.13 -18.28 16.12
C LEU A 159 -7.01 -19.31 16.84
N LEU A 160 -8.34 -19.17 16.79
CA LEU A 160 -9.31 -20.04 17.47
C LEU A 160 -8.90 -20.38 18.92
N LEU A 161 -8.90 -19.37 19.79
CA LEU A 161 -8.57 -19.50 21.22
C LEU A 161 -7.12 -19.88 21.54
N LYS A 162 -6.25 -20.16 20.56
CA LYS A 162 -4.80 -20.25 20.84
C LYS A 162 -4.29 -18.87 21.27
N PRO A 163 -3.41 -18.79 22.28
CA PRO A 163 -2.90 -17.52 22.76
C PRO A 163 -1.92 -16.90 21.76
N LEU A 164 -2.03 -15.60 21.53
CA LEU A 164 -1.00 -14.82 20.83
C LEU A 164 0.06 -14.36 21.83
N ASP A 165 0.93 -15.27 22.23
CA ASP A 165 2.07 -14.98 23.10
C ASP A 165 3.31 -15.77 22.68
N TYR A 166 4.39 -15.66 23.45
CA TYR A 166 5.67 -16.30 23.13
C TYR A 166 5.64 -17.84 23.06
N SER A 167 4.62 -18.47 23.66
CA SER A 167 4.40 -19.91 23.62
C SER A 167 3.72 -20.40 22.34
N LEU A 168 3.23 -19.49 21.48
CA LEU A 168 2.58 -19.86 20.23
C LEU A 168 3.51 -20.72 19.35
N ASP A 169 3.00 -21.88 18.96
CA ASP A 169 3.69 -22.81 18.06
C ASP A 169 3.73 -22.23 16.65
N LEU A 170 4.94 -22.11 16.11
CA LEU A 170 5.20 -21.56 14.78
C LEU A 170 5.69 -22.65 13.85
N ILE A 171 5.43 -22.48 12.55
CA ILE A 171 5.86 -23.41 11.52
C ILE A 171 7.40 -23.52 11.53
N GLU A 172 7.89 -24.74 11.71
CA GLU A 172 9.32 -25.03 11.73
C GLU A 172 9.99 -24.57 10.43
N GLY A 173 11.21 -24.06 10.54
CA GLY A 173 11.95 -23.52 9.39
C GLY A 173 11.59 -22.07 9.04
N THR A 174 10.44 -21.55 9.45
CA THR A 174 10.08 -20.12 9.26
C THR A 174 10.58 -19.22 10.37
N VAL A 175 10.88 -19.76 11.55
CA VAL A 175 11.21 -18.98 12.74
C VAL A 175 12.54 -18.23 12.56
N ASP A 176 12.55 -16.96 12.97
CA ASP A 176 13.75 -16.12 13.02
C ASP A 176 13.74 -15.21 14.27
N THR A 177 14.92 -14.73 14.66
CA THR A 177 15.06 -13.74 15.74
C THR A 177 15.54 -12.42 15.14
N ILE A 178 14.66 -11.41 15.18
CA ILE A 178 14.94 -10.09 14.62
C ILE A 178 15.23 -9.13 15.76
N VAL A 179 16.39 -8.46 15.68
CA VAL A 179 16.74 -7.37 16.58
C VAL A 179 16.34 -6.05 15.91
N TYR A 180 15.30 -5.40 16.43
CA TYR A 180 14.79 -4.15 15.89
C TYR A 180 15.03 -2.98 16.84
N MET A 181 15.65 -1.91 16.36
CA MET A 181 15.80 -0.66 17.11
C MET A 181 14.60 0.24 16.80
N THR A 182 13.75 0.50 17.78
CA THR A 182 12.59 1.38 17.59
C THR A 182 12.93 2.84 17.92
N LEU A 183 12.24 3.75 17.24
CA LEU A 183 12.31 5.18 17.48
C LEU A 183 11.56 5.56 18.77
N SER A 184 12.02 6.62 19.44
CA SER A 184 11.35 7.15 20.63
C SER A 184 10.37 8.25 20.27
N GLY A 185 9.14 8.17 20.79
CA GLY A 185 8.26 9.33 20.86
C GLY A 185 8.78 10.28 21.94
N ASN A 186 8.90 11.58 21.63
CA ASN A 186 9.11 12.60 22.67
C ASN A 186 7.81 13.40 22.80
N PRO A 187 7.19 13.47 23.99
CA PRO A 187 5.95 14.23 24.18
C PRO A 187 6.10 15.76 24.03
N THR A 188 7.32 16.31 23.91
CA THR A 188 7.57 17.76 24.06
C THR A 188 8.14 18.52 22.85
N GLN A 189 8.38 17.92 21.69
CA GLN A 189 8.85 18.59 20.47
C GLN A 189 8.26 17.91 19.22
N PRO A 190 8.25 18.51 18.00
CA PRO A 190 7.57 17.92 16.83
C PRO A 190 7.92 16.43 16.74
N ASN A 191 6.85 15.62 16.81
CA ASN A 191 6.93 14.23 17.21
C ASN A 191 7.80 13.49 16.20
N GLN A 192 8.96 12.98 16.61
CA GLN A 192 9.92 12.27 15.73
C GLN A 192 9.32 11.03 15.05
N LEU A 193 8.11 10.64 15.45
CA LEU A 193 7.40 9.46 14.97
C LEU A 193 6.32 9.76 13.94
N ASP A 194 5.77 10.98 13.93
CA ASP A 194 4.69 11.33 13.01
C ASP A 194 5.19 11.18 11.56
N SER A 195 4.38 10.56 10.69
CA SER A 195 4.73 10.25 9.30
C SER A 195 5.96 9.35 9.11
N ASN A 196 6.50 8.74 10.18
CA ASN A 196 7.57 7.75 10.10
C ASN A 196 6.98 6.35 10.16
N PHE A 197 7.55 5.45 9.37
CA PHE A 197 7.07 4.08 9.22
C PHE A 197 8.10 3.11 9.76
N ILE A 198 7.65 2.09 10.50
CA ILE A 198 8.50 0.92 10.78
C ILE A 198 8.89 0.23 9.46
N ARG A 199 10.00 -0.49 9.50
CA ARG A 199 10.41 -1.39 8.42
C ARG A 199 11.12 -2.59 9.03
N ILE A 200 10.41 -3.70 9.13
CA ILE A 200 10.91 -4.93 9.76
C ILE A 200 11.01 -6.01 8.69
N ASP A 201 12.20 -6.56 8.51
CA ASP A 201 12.48 -7.60 7.52
C ASP A 201 11.77 -8.91 7.90
N ILE A 202 11.00 -9.44 6.96
CA ILE A 202 10.26 -10.70 7.07
C ILE A 202 10.43 -11.55 5.81
N THR A 203 11.53 -11.32 5.08
CA THR A 203 11.83 -11.96 3.79
C THR A 203 11.69 -13.47 3.87
N LYS A 204 12.27 -14.07 4.92
CA LYS A 204 12.22 -15.51 5.16
C LYS A 204 10.79 -16.05 5.31
N GLN A 205 9.93 -15.32 6.00
CA GLN A 205 8.56 -15.76 6.24
C GLN A 205 7.72 -15.65 4.96
N ILE A 206 7.87 -14.55 4.21
CA ILE A 206 7.14 -14.35 2.96
C ILE A 206 7.62 -15.30 1.86
N ASP A 207 8.92 -15.49 1.72
CA ASP A 207 9.48 -16.47 0.78
C ASP A 207 8.93 -17.88 1.05
N TRP A 208 8.77 -18.24 2.33
CA TRP A 208 8.15 -19.50 2.69
C TRP A 208 6.65 -19.55 2.32
N ILE A 209 5.88 -18.50 2.63
CA ILE A 209 4.42 -18.44 2.35
C ILE A 209 4.14 -18.57 0.85
N VAL A 210 4.88 -17.86 -0.02
CA VAL A 210 4.65 -17.93 -1.48
C VAL A 210 5.04 -19.28 -2.12
N GLN A 211 5.64 -20.19 -1.32
CA GLN A 211 5.96 -21.55 -1.72
C GLN A 211 4.99 -22.59 -1.13
N HIS A 212 4.09 -22.19 -0.22
CA HIS A 212 3.19 -23.09 0.51
C HIS A 212 1.75 -22.53 0.48
N HIS A 213 0.87 -23.22 -0.24
CA HIS A 213 -0.54 -22.82 -0.42
C HIS A 213 -1.54 -23.87 0.09
N ASP A 214 -1.07 -24.79 0.94
CA ASP A 214 -1.87 -25.85 1.57
C ASP A 214 -2.55 -25.40 2.87
N GLY A 215 -2.49 -24.10 3.20
CA GLY A 215 -3.14 -23.48 4.35
C GLY A 215 -3.45 -22.00 4.14
N ARG A 216 -3.65 -21.28 5.25
CA ARG A 216 -3.76 -19.82 5.28
C ARG A 216 -2.83 -19.30 6.35
N TYR A 217 -1.79 -18.61 5.92
CA TYR A 217 -0.65 -18.31 6.76
C TYR A 217 -0.60 -16.84 7.17
N ALA A 218 -0.33 -16.61 8.44
CA ALA A 218 -0.11 -15.29 9.00
C ALA A 218 1.32 -15.18 9.55
N ILE A 219 1.86 -13.96 9.52
CA ILE A 219 3.15 -13.63 10.11
C ILE A 219 2.93 -13.18 11.54
N VAL A 220 3.74 -13.67 12.47
CA VAL A 220 3.66 -13.28 13.88
C VAL A 220 4.94 -12.65 14.37
N PHE A 221 4.80 -11.64 15.21
CA PHE A 221 5.87 -11.02 15.98
C PHE A 221 5.61 -11.29 17.45
N LEU A 222 6.49 -12.06 18.10
CA LEU A 222 6.36 -12.42 19.51
C LEU A 222 7.49 -11.78 20.33
N SER A 223 7.13 -10.91 21.28
CA SER A 223 8.07 -10.36 22.26
C SER A 223 7.66 -10.83 23.67
N PRO A 224 8.48 -11.63 24.35
CA PRO A 224 8.22 -12.05 25.72
C PRO A 224 8.55 -10.93 26.71
N ILE A 225 8.08 -11.10 27.94
CA ILE A 225 8.45 -10.28 29.11
C ILE A 225 9.81 -10.74 29.64
N GLY A 226 10.67 -9.80 30.04
CA GLY A 226 11.91 -10.07 30.75
C GLY A 226 13.07 -10.63 29.91
N GLN A 227 13.04 -10.47 28.59
CA GLN A 227 14.11 -10.89 27.67
C GLN A 227 14.91 -9.72 27.07
N GLY A 228 14.83 -8.54 27.67
CA GLY A 228 15.60 -7.35 27.29
C GLY A 228 14.99 -6.51 26.18
N SER A 229 13.69 -6.70 25.88
CA SER A 229 12.95 -5.86 24.91
C SER A 229 12.61 -4.50 25.54
N THR A 230 13.62 -3.63 25.64
CA THR A 230 13.49 -2.29 26.22
C THR A 230 12.73 -1.29 25.34
N GLY A 231 12.56 -1.61 24.06
CA GLY A 231 11.77 -0.85 23.09
C GLY A 231 10.33 -1.35 22.96
N LYS A 232 9.48 -0.51 22.37
CA LYS A 232 8.15 -0.90 21.89
C LYS A 232 7.71 0.02 20.75
N PHE A 233 6.99 -0.54 19.78
CA PHE A 233 6.21 0.24 18.82
C PHE A 233 4.75 -0.20 18.81
N THR A 234 3.89 0.75 18.43
CA THR A 234 2.53 0.55 17.98
C THR A 234 2.39 1.32 16.66
N VAL A 235 1.72 0.74 15.68
CA VAL A 235 1.46 1.38 14.39
C VAL A 235 -0.03 1.53 14.11
N PHE A 236 -0.37 2.44 13.21
CA PHE A 236 -1.74 2.60 12.71
C PHE A 236 -2.16 1.38 11.89
N ALA A 237 -3.07 0.61 12.45
CA ALA A 237 -3.57 -0.68 11.96
C ALA A 237 -5.10 -0.75 12.16
N GLU A 238 -5.80 0.24 11.62
CA GLU A 238 -7.27 0.37 11.71
C GLU A 238 -7.89 0.01 10.34
N GLU A 239 -8.02 -1.27 10.02
CA GLU A 239 -8.47 -1.75 8.70
C GLU A 239 -9.92 -1.35 8.35
N ILE A 240 -10.71 -0.93 9.35
CA ILE A 240 -12.00 -0.27 9.18
C ILE A 240 -11.91 1.15 8.58
N CYS A 241 -10.70 1.70 8.43
CA CYS A 241 -10.42 3.04 7.90
C CYS A 241 -11.17 4.14 8.65
N SER A 242 -11.21 4.04 9.97
CA SER A 242 -11.88 5.00 10.84
C SER A 242 -10.93 5.47 11.93
N LEU A 243 -10.25 6.58 11.69
CA LEU A 243 -9.42 7.22 12.69
C LEU A 243 -10.31 7.82 13.80
N ASN A 244 -10.22 7.30 15.02
CA ASN A 244 -10.91 7.89 16.17
C ASN A 244 -10.24 9.21 16.59
N THR A 245 -10.60 10.29 15.90
CA THR A 245 -10.14 11.66 16.20
C THR A 245 -10.83 12.28 17.42
N ARG A 246 -11.85 11.62 17.99
CA ARG A 246 -12.61 12.08 19.17
C ARG A 246 -12.18 11.39 20.46
N GLY A 247 -11.26 10.43 20.40
CA GLY A 247 -10.59 9.85 21.56
C GLY A 247 -9.83 10.92 22.33
N TYR A 248 -9.61 10.69 23.63
CA TYR A 248 -9.01 11.66 24.54
C TYR A 248 -7.55 12.05 24.16
N TYR A 249 -6.93 11.39 23.16
CA TYR A 249 -5.51 11.55 22.81
C TYR A 249 -5.18 11.34 21.31
N PRO A 250 -5.63 12.20 20.37
CA PRO A 250 -5.33 12.04 18.95
C PRO A 250 -3.83 12.24 18.65
N PRO A 251 -3.26 11.61 17.61
CA PRO A 251 -1.90 11.89 17.11
C PRO A 251 -1.80 13.37 16.67
N ARG A 252 -0.61 13.97 16.71
CA ARG A 252 -0.45 15.41 16.40
C ARG A 252 -0.54 15.69 14.91
N CYS A 253 0.30 15.03 14.10
CA CYS A 253 0.40 15.25 12.66
C CYS A 253 0.65 13.92 11.92
N PRO A 254 -0.25 12.92 12.04
CA PRO A 254 -0.08 11.68 11.30
C PRO A 254 -0.10 11.93 9.78
N TRP A 255 0.59 11.09 9.02
CA TRP A 255 0.43 11.01 7.57
C TRP A 255 -0.93 10.42 7.22
N THR A 256 -1.36 9.37 7.95
CA THR A 256 -2.66 8.75 7.75
C THR A 256 -3.83 9.68 8.04
N LYS A 257 -4.89 9.53 7.27
CA LYS A 257 -6.18 10.22 7.46
C LYS A 257 -7.24 9.32 8.09
N ASP A 258 -7.00 8.01 8.13
CA ASP A 258 -7.99 6.99 8.45
C ASP A 258 -7.48 5.88 9.38
N GLY A 259 -6.21 5.93 9.79
CA GLY A 259 -5.61 4.97 10.72
C GLY A 259 -5.16 3.66 10.07
N ASN A 260 -5.27 3.51 8.75
CA ASN A 260 -4.97 2.27 8.06
C ASN A 260 -3.61 2.36 7.34
N THR A 261 -2.52 2.00 8.02
CA THR A 261 -1.17 2.09 7.43
C THR A 261 -0.32 0.84 7.50
N THR A 262 -0.77 -0.17 8.24
CA THR A 262 -0.01 -1.41 8.39
C THR A 262 -0.16 -2.24 7.13
N HIS A 263 0.96 -2.53 6.48
CA HIS A 263 1.00 -3.17 5.18
C HIS A 263 2.24 -4.05 5.02
N LEU A 264 2.17 -4.95 4.05
CA LEU A 264 3.29 -5.77 3.62
C LEU A 264 3.87 -5.18 2.32
N LEU A 265 5.19 -5.05 2.28
CA LEU A 265 5.97 -4.63 1.13
C LEU A 265 6.86 -5.76 0.68
N VAL A 266 6.74 -6.19 -0.58
CA VAL A 266 7.54 -7.27 -1.15
C VAL A 266 8.25 -6.76 -2.40
N TYR A 267 9.53 -7.09 -2.50
CA TYR A 267 10.33 -6.96 -3.72
C TYR A 267 10.58 -8.36 -4.25
N GLY A 268 10.26 -8.60 -5.51
CA GLY A 268 10.43 -9.90 -6.12
C GLY A 268 9.90 -9.97 -7.56
N ASP A 269 9.97 -11.16 -8.13
CA ASP A 269 9.32 -11.52 -9.38
C ASP A 269 8.20 -12.51 -9.02
N LEU A 270 7.02 -11.97 -8.72
CA LEU A 270 5.86 -12.72 -8.29
C LEU A 270 4.82 -12.78 -9.41
N ASN A 271 4.43 -13.99 -9.78
CA ASN A 271 3.19 -14.23 -10.49
C ASN A 271 2.03 -14.07 -9.51
N ASP A 272 0.94 -13.47 -9.97
CA ASP A 272 -0.29 -13.31 -9.22
C ASP A 272 -1.52 -13.58 -10.11
N SER A 273 -2.64 -13.90 -9.47
CA SER A 273 -3.99 -13.87 -10.07
C SER A 273 -4.47 -12.45 -10.38
N ILE A 274 -3.87 -11.46 -9.72
CA ILE A 274 -4.41 -10.12 -9.48
C ILE A 274 -3.49 -9.02 -10.06
N SER A 275 -2.66 -9.30 -11.06
CA SER A 275 -1.88 -8.28 -11.81
C SER A 275 -2.77 -7.22 -12.49
N THR A 276 -4.09 -7.34 -12.37
CA THR A 276 -5.10 -6.32 -12.70
C THR A 276 -5.41 -5.31 -11.59
N GLU A 277 -5.01 -5.51 -10.34
CA GLU A 277 -5.06 -4.45 -9.31
C GLU A 277 -3.82 -3.56 -9.44
N LYS A 278 -3.94 -2.71 -10.47
CA LYS A 278 -3.26 -1.43 -10.66
C LYS A 278 -1.90 -1.33 -9.95
N ALA A 279 -0.85 -1.59 -10.72
CA ALA A 279 0.23 -0.61 -10.78
C ALA A 279 -0.44 0.77 -10.83
N LEU A 280 -0.06 1.69 -9.94
CA LEU A 280 -0.41 3.09 -10.11
C LEU A 280 0.08 3.45 -11.51
N GLN A 281 -0.83 3.40 -12.48
CA GLN A 281 -0.63 4.02 -13.76
C GLN A 281 -0.33 5.43 -13.33
N ILE A 282 0.94 5.84 -13.45
CA ILE A 282 1.26 7.24 -13.54
C ILE A 282 0.40 7.67 -14.71
N LYS A 283 -0.79 8.20 -14.38
CA LYS A 283 -1.58 8.97 -15.30
C LYS A 283 -0.70 10.17 -15.57
N THR A 284 0.22 10.01 -16.52
CA THR A 284 0.36 10.96 -17.61
C THR A 284 -0.96 10.95 -18.39
N GLY A 285 -2.08 11.17 -17.69
CA GLY A 285 -3.36 11.38 -18.31
C GLY A 285 -3.14 12.58 -19.19
N LEU A 286 -3.45 12.42 -20.48
CA LEU A 286 -3.51 13.53 -21.40
C LEU A 286 -4.40 14.60 -20.76
N LYS A 287 -3.79 15.61 -20.15
CA LYS A 287 -4.50 16.64 -19.38
C LYS A 287 -5.06 17.63 -20.39
N VAL A 288 -6.34 17.49 -20.68
CA VAL A 288 -7.09 18.43 -21.51
C VAL A 288 -7.88 19.37 -20.60
N THR A 289 -7.67 20.68 -20.74
CA THR A 289 -8.46 21.69 -20.03
C THR A 289 -9.33 22.43 -21.03
N ILE A 290 -10.63 22.56 -20.75
CA ILE A 290 -11.58 23.28 -21.61
C ILE A 290 -12.24 24.36 -20.76
N ALA A 291 -11.89 25.62 -20.99
CA ALA A 291 -12.37 26.72 -20.17
C ALA A 291 -12.56 28.02 -20.99
N PRO A 292 -13.67 28.76 -20.78
CA PRO A 292 -14.79 28.44 -19.89
C PRO A 292 -15.62 27.25 -20.41
N ASN A 293 -16.33 26.54 -19.52
CA ASN A 293 -17.31 25.51 -19.88
C ASN A 293 -18.32 25.37 -18.71
N PRO A 294 -19.59 25.76 -18.85
CA PRO A 294 -20.24 26.26 -20.08
C PRO A 294 -19.64 27.57 -20.62
N PHE A 295 -19.82 27.85 -21.93
CA PHE A 295 -19.19 28.99 -22.62
C PHE A 295 -20.15 29.77 -23.53
N ASN A 296 -19.76 30.99 -23.93
CA ASN A 296 -20.47 31.82 -24.90
C ASN A 296 -19.57 32.89 -25.56
N PRO A 297 -19.41 32.96 -26.90
CA PRO A 297 -19.57 31.88 -27.88
C PRO A 297 -18.26 31.08 -28.08
N SER A 298 -17.20 31.37 -27.32
CA SER A 298 -15.90 30.71 -27.44
C SER A 298 -15.41 30.05 -26.13
N THR A 299 -14.63 28.98 -26.27
CA THR A 299 -13.90 28.30 -25.19
C THR A 299 -12.46 28.02 -25.62
N ARG A 300 -11.56 27.82 -24.66
CA ARG A 300 -10.16 27.45 -24.92
C ARG A 300 -9.90 26.00 -24.54
N ILE A 301 -9.26 25.26 -25.44
CA ILE A 301 -8.83 23.87 -25.26
C ILE A 301 -7.31 23.85 -25.10
N ALA A 302 -6.82 23.53 -23.92
CA ALA A 302 -5.39 23.47 -23.60
C ALA A 302 -4.94 22.02 -23.39
N ILE A 303 -3.89 21.61 -24.11
CA ILE A 303 -3.30 20.27 -24.10
C ILE A 303 -1.77 20.45 -24.11
N GLY A 304 -1.03 19.66 -23.34
CA GLY A 304 0.42 19.85 -23.17
C GLY A 304 1.29 19.38 -24.35
N GLN A 305 0.70 18.87 -25.43
CA GLN A 305 1.39 18.17 -26.52
C GLN A 305 0.60 18.26 -27.83
N GLU A 306 1.21 17.81 -28.93
CA GLU A 306 0.54 17.70 -30.23
C GLU A 306 -0.66 16.76 -30.16
N ALA A 307 -1.80 17.19 -30.71
CA ALA A 307 -3.05 16.45 -30.63
C ALA A 307 -4.03 16.79 -31.76
N ASP A 308 -4.77 15.79 -32.23
CA ASP A 308 -5.92 15.97 -33.10
C ASP A 308 -7.18 16.13 -32.25
N ILE A 309 -7.99 17.14 -32.56
CA ILE A 309 -9.22 17.45 -31.82
C ILE A 309 -10.40 17.38 -32.80
N ASP A 310 -11.36 16.53 -32.51
CA ASP A 310 -12.63 16.41 -33.24
C ASP A 310 -13.78 16.85 -32.32
N ILE A 311 -14.70 17.68 -32.81
CA ILE A 311 -15.86 18.12 -32.05
C ILE A 311 -17.14 17.59 -32.69
N TYR A 312 -18.00 16.99 -31.87
CA TYR A 312 -19.23 16.32 -32.28
C TYR A 312 -20.46 16.95 -31.64
N ASP A 313 -21.58 16.97 -32.36
CA ASP A 313 -22.89 17.23 -31.76
C ASP A 313 -23.42 16.00 -30.99
N VAL A 314 -24.58 16.15 -30.34
CA VAL A 314 -25.23 15.07 -29.57
C VAL A 314 -25.67 13.86 -30.42
N ASN A 315 -25.78 14.02 -31.73
CA ASN A 315 -26.10 12.93 -32.65
C ASN A 315 -24.84 12.23 -33.18
N GLY A 316 -23.65 12.63 -32.71
CA GLY A 316 -22.38 12.09 -33.15
C GLY A 316 -21.91 12.62 -34.51
N LYS A 317 -22.51 13.70 -35.03
CA LYS A 317 -22.05 14.35 -36.26
C LYS A 317 -20.83 15.22 -35.95
N LEU A 318 -19.77 15.04 -36.73
CA LEU A 318 -18.57 15.90 -36.65
C LEU A 318 -18.94 17.33 -37.09
N VAL A 319 -18.74 18.30 -36.21
CA VAL A 319 -19.04 19.72 -36.45
C VAL A 319 -17.78 20.57 -36.59
N ASP A 320 -16.64 20.14 -36.06
CA ASP A 320 -15.37 20.86 -36.19
C ASP A 320 -14.14 19.95 -36.01
N ARG A 321 -12.97 20.39 -36.51
CA ARG A 321 -11.67 19.74 -36.31
C ARG A 321 -10.57 20.78 -36.10
N LEU A 322 -9.78 20.60 -35.05
CA LEU A 322 -8.64 21.44 -34.68
C LEU A 322 -7.38 20.57 -34.50
N ALA A 323 -6.20 21.18 -34.61
CA ALA A 323 -4.92 20.51 -34.38
C ALA A 323 -4.07 21.34 -33.41
N ALA A 324 -3.70 20.73 -32.27
CA ALA A 324 -2.80 21.34 -31.30
C ALA A 324 -1.35 21.08 -31.70
N GLN A 325 -0.52 22.11 -31.63
CA GLN A 325 0.91 22.07 -32.00
C GLN A 325 1.81 22.14 -30.75
N GLY A 326 1.38 21.52 -29.64
CA GLY A 326 2.05 21.60 -28.33
C GLY A 326 1.24 22.39 -27.30
N SER A 327 1.90 22.99 -26.33
CA SER A 327 1.28 23.54 -25.10
C SER A 327 0.47 24.84 -25.26
N GLN A 328 0.27 25.34 -26.49
CA GLN A 328 -0.50 26.56 -26.74
C GLN A 328 -2.01 26.26 -26.74
N PRO A 329 -2.83 26.95 -25.93
CA PRO A 329 -4.28 26.77 -25.93
C PRO A 329 -4.90 27.16 -27.28
N LEU A 330 -5.81 26.31 -27.80
CA LEU A 330 -6.60 26.57 -29.00
C LEU A 330 -7.94 27.20 -28.63
N GLU A 331 -8.41 28.17 -29.41
CA GLU A 331 -9.75 28.71 -29.25
C GLU A 331 -10.74 27.99 -30.17
N TRP A 332 -11.86 27.54 -29.61
CA TRP A 332 -12.99 27.04 -30.37
C TRP A 332 -14.16 28.02 -30.26
N ASN A 333 -14.66 28.50 -31.40
CA ASN A 333 -15.75 29.47 -31.50
C ASN A 333 -16.99 28.82 -32.12
N ALA A 334 -18.03 28.63 -31.31
CA ALA A 334 -19.26 27.95 -31.68
C ALA A 334 -20.38 28.91 -32.14
N SER A 335 -20.09 30.18 -32.44
CA SER A 335 -21.10 31.21 -32.79
C SER A 335 -22.05 30.84 -33.93
N LYS A 336 -21.62 29.95 -34.84
CA LYS A 336 -22.42 29.47 -35.99
C LYS A 336 -23.19 28.18 -35.72
N LEU A 337 -23.08 27.62 -34.52
CA LEU A 337 -23.72 26.38 -34.11
C LEU A 337 -24.90 26.68 -33.17
N PRO A 338 -25.88 25.78 -33.03
CA PRO A 338 -26.95 25.93 -32.04
C PRO A 338 -26.39 25.79 -30.61
N GLY A 339 -26.99 26.49 -29.64
CA GLY A 339 -26.72 26.25 -28.21
C GLY A 339 -27.06 24.81 -27.82
N GLY A 340 -26.23 24.20 -26.97
CA GLY A 340 -26.41 22.80 -26.61
C GLY A 340 -25.13 22.12 -26.14
N VAL A 341 -25.20 20.79 -26.05
CA VAL A 341 -24.10 19.92 -25.63
C VAL A 341 -23.30 19.46 -26.84
N TYR A 342 -21.98 19.46 -26.71
CA TYR A 342 -21.03 18.96 -27.69
C TYR A 342 -20.03 18.02 -27.02
N PHE A 343 -19.43 17.13 -27.80
CA PHE A 343 -18.39 16.22 -27.34
C PHE A 343 -17.09 16.51 -28.07
N CYS A 344 -16.03 16.82 -27.32
CA CYS A 344 -14.69 17.05 -27.82
C CYS A 344 -13.86 15.78 -27.62
N ARG A 345 -13.35 15.23 -28.71
CA ARG A 345 -12.47 14.07 -28.73
C ARG A 345 -11.06 14.52 -29.06
N VAL A 346 -10.11 14.24 -28.17
CA VAL A 346 -8.70 14.58 -28.32
C VAL A 346 -7.89 13.31 -28.49
N LYS A 347 -7.09 13.22 -29.55
CA LYS A 347 -6.16 12.13 -29.81
C LYS A 347 -4.73 12.62 -29.75
N ALA A 348 -3.92 12.05 -28.86
CA ALA A 348 -2.52 12.46 -28.69
C ALA A 348 -1.69 11.29 -28.16
N GLY A 349 -0.50 11.06 -28.72
CA GLY A 349 0.44 10.05 -28.23
C GLY A 349 -0.16 8.63 -28.12
N GLY A 350 -0.99 8.23 -29.10
CA GLY A 350 -1.68 6.93 -29.09
C GLY A 350 -2.88 6.80 -28.15
N ARG A 351 -3.24 7.87 -27.43
CA ARG A 351 -4.37 7.90 -26.48
C ARG A 351 -5.52 8.75 -27.03
N THR A 352 -6.75 8.42 -26.65
CA THR A 352 -7.95 9.19 -26.98
C THR A 352 -8.69 9.57 -25.70
N VAL A 353 -8.98 10.85 -25.50
CA VAL A 353 -9.79 11.39 -24.40
C VAL A 353 -11.03 12.07 -24.98
N MET A 354 -12.17 11.94 -24.32
CA MET A 354 -13.42 12.62 -24.71
C MET A 354 -13.93 13.48 -23.55
N GLY A 355 -14.38 14.69 -23.85
CA GLY A 355 -14.92 15.64 -22.88
C GLY A 355 -16.21 16.29 -23.37
N LYS A 356 -17.14 16.53 -22.45
CA LYS A 356 -18.40 17.25 -22.71
C LYS A 356 -18.16 18.75 -22.64
N ILE A 357 -18.61 19.50 -23.64
CA ILE A 357 -18.61 20.98 -23.66
C ILE A 357 -20.05 21.48 -23.83
N VAL A 358 -20.41 22.54 -23.10
CA VAL A 358 -21.76 23.12 -23.09
C VAL A 358 -21.70 24.56 -23.62
N TYR A 359 -22.35 24.79 -24.76
CA TYR A 359 -22.49 26.12 -25.36
C TYR A 359 -23.85 26.73 -24.99
N LEU A 360 -23.85 27.91 -24.38
CA LEU A 360 -25.06 28.55 -23.82
C LEU A 360 -25.91 29.35 -24.82
N ARG A 361 -25.36 29.67 -26.00
CA ARG A 361 -25.93 30.56 -27.04
C ARG A 361 -25.92 32.05 -26.70
#